data_AF-A0A0L0CPN9-F1
#
_entry.id   AF-A0A0L0CPN9-F1
#
_cell.length_a   1.000
_cell.length_b   1.000
_cell.length_c   1.000
_cell.angle_alpha   90.00
_cell.angle_beta   90.00
_cell.angle_gamma   90.00
#
_symmetry.space_group_name_H-M   'P 1'
#
loop_
_entity.id
_entity.type
_entity.pdbx_description
1 polymer ?
#
loop_
_entity_poly.entity_id
_entity_poly.type
_entity_poly.pdbx_seq_one_letter_code
_entity_poly.pdbx_strand_id
1 'polypeptide(L)'
;MILSRLVYFKKKSLQKCLRPLDEPFKIKHVIIVINKIHILQTIEPIWTFESVQNLKANRFTTWKFCCLMHKTLHDGPVNALRHSMLYCQKLKLCAQYWSAKNDAMSPCIAWYCKVLYRKLLFHQTYMHFAGNLQIHYDELLLRDLDICLDLFDYLEDLLHLQRVIFANMEQHQILAASKKGKCRLASLVTIIAECNLLYQHSITILRLLHLQLSPEDISGFSKRFDEIFKELKLFYEHVRTMQLPWNDFLEIPKLPVMQPNLYTFTEIQQEPSAPMICDLE
;
A
#
# COMPACT_ATOMS: atom_id res chain seq x y z
N MET A 1 31.45 -20.50 9.57
CA MET A 1 30.14 -21.18 9.38
C MET A 1 28.91 -20.25 9.48
N ILE A 2 29.06 -18.97 9.88
CA ILE A 2 27.95 -17.99 9.94
C ILE A 2 27.79 -17.23 8.60
N LEU A 3 28.89 -16.95 7.90
CA LEU A 3 28.91 -16.29 6.59
C LEU A 3 28.20 -17.10 5.47
N SER A 4 28.23 -18.43 5.54
CA SER A 4 27.54 -19.29 4.56
C SER A 4 26.01 -19.32 4.70
N ARG A 5 25.47 -18.92 5.85
CA ARG A 5 24.01 -18.74 6.05
C ARG A 5 23.52 -17.33 5.67
N LEU A 6 24.41 -16.34 5.62
CA LEU A 6 24.10 -14.96 5.22
C LEU A 6 23.96 -14.80 3.71
N VAL A 7 24.68 -15.57 2.89
CA VAL A 7 24.72 -15.39 1.42
C VAL A 7 23.62 -16.13 0.65
N TYR A 8 22.98 -17.16 1.22
CA TYR A 8 21.89 -17.83 0.52
C TYR A 8 20.56 -17.10 0.76
N PHE A 9 20.31 -16.03 -0.01
CA PHE A 9 18.92 -15.62 -0.27
C PHE A 9 18.20 -16.86 -0.81
N LYS A 10 17.34 -17.51 -0.01
CA LYS A 10 16.66 -18.75 -0.40
C LYS A 10 15.76 -18.45 -1.59
N LYS A 11 16.29 -18.60 -2.81
CA LYS A 11 15.58 -18.49 -4.10
C LYS A 11 14.23 -19.25 -4.05
N LYS A 12 14.19 -20.36 -3.31
CA LYS A 12 13.01 -21.19 -3.08
C LYS A 12 11.80 -20.44 -2.48
N SER A 13 12.00 -19.45 -1.58
CA SER A 13 10.87 -18.68 -1.02
C SER A 13 10.31 -17.70 -2.05
N LEU A 14 11.16 -16.94 -2.75
CA LEU A 14 10.71 -16.07 -3.85
C LEU A 14 10.02 -16.87 -4.96
N GLN A 15 10.61 -17.99 -5.37
CA GLN A 15 10.02 -18.87 -6.38
C GLN A 15 8.61 -19.34 -5.96
N LYS A 16 8.41 -19.63 -4.67
CA LYS A 16 7.09 -20.02 -4.15
C LYS A 16 6.08 -18.87 -4.11
N CYS A 17 6.53 -17.64 -3.87
CA CYS A 17 5.68 -16.45 -3.98
C CYS A 17 5.26 -16.20 -5.44
N LEU A 18 6.21 -16.28 -6.37
CA LEU A 18 6.07 -15.86 -7.77
C LEU A 18 5.60 -16.96 -8.74
N ARG A 19 5.08 -18.08 -8.23
CA ARG A 19 4.55 -19.17 -9.06
C ARG A 19 3.51 -18.65 -10.08
N PRO A 20 3.46 -19.16 -11.32
CA PRO A 20 2.55 -18.68 -12.36
C PRO A 20 1.11 -19.22 -12.22
N LEU A 21 0.55 -19.22 -11.01
CA LEU A 21 -0.75 -19.81 -10.68
C LEU A 21 -1.69 -18.74 -10.11
N ASP A 22 -2.98 -18.84 -10.46
CA ASP A 22 -4.09 -18.04 -9.89
C ASP A 22 -4.46 -18.53 -8.49
N GLU A 23 -3.49 -18.47 -7.59
CA GLU A 23 -3.60 -18.88 -6.21
C GLU A 23 -2.78 -17.91 -5.34
N PRO A 24 -3.23 -17.61 -4.10
CA PRO A 24 -2.51 -16.74 -3.20
C PRO A 24 -1.12 -17.32 -2.88
N PHE A 25 -0.14 -16.44 -2.69
CA PHE A 25 1.12 -16.87 -2.07
C PHE A 25 0.87 -17.26 -0.62
N LYS A 26 1.68 -18.20 -0.11
CA LYS A 26 1.62 -18.56 1.31
C LYS A 26 2.34 -17.48 2.12
N ILE A 27 1.67 -16.92 3.12
CA ILE A 27 2.16 -15.83 3.99
C ILE A 27 3.55 -16.14 4.57
N LYS A 28 3.78 -17.40 5.00
CA LYS A 28 5.10 -17.82 5.50
C LYS A 28 6.27 -17.54 4.55
N HIS A 29 6.04 -17.59 3.24
CA HIS A 29 7.11 -17.28 2.26
C HIS A 29 7.35 -15.79 2.13
N VAL A 30 6.30 -14.97 2.24
CA VAL A 30 6.42 -13.50 2.28
C VAL A 30 7.17 -13.05 3.53
N ILE A 31 6.83 -13.58 4.71
CA ILE A 31 7.55 -13.29 5.96
C ILE A 31 9.04 -13.65 5.84
N ILE A 32 9.35 -14.83 5.28
CA ILE A 32 10.76 -15.21 5.06
C ILE A 32 11.48 -14.24 4.11
N VAL A 33 10.81 -13.75 3.07
CA VAL A 33 11.39 -12.78 2.13
C VAL A 33 11.64 -11.44 2.82
N ILE A 34 10.66 -10.91 3.56
CA ILE A 34 10.77 -9.64 4.31
C ILE A 34 11.88 -9.71 5.35
N ASN A 35 11.90 -10.77 6.18
CA ASN A 35 12.95 -10.97 7.17
C ASN A 35 14.34 -11.05 6.50
N LYS A 36 14.42 -11.63 5.30
CA LYS A 36 15.70 -11.75 4.61
C LYS A 36 16.19 -10.41 4.07
N ILE A 37 15.31 -9.58 3.49
CA ILE A 37 15.72 -8.24 3.03
C ILE A 37 16.09 -7.33 4.20
N HIS A 38 15.49 -7.50 5.38
CA HIS A 38 15.94 -6.85 6.62
C HIS A 38 17.34 -7.29 7.03
N ILE A 39 17.62 -8.59 7.05
CA ILE A 39 18.98 -9.09 7.36
C ILE A 39 20.01 -8.56 6.37
N LEU A 40 19.65 -8.44 5.08
CA LEU A 40 20.55 -7.96 4.04
C LEU A 40 20.61 -6.43 3.92
N GLN A 41 19.69 -5.70 4.56
CA GLN A 41 19.49 -4.27 4.38
C GLN A 41 19.35 -3.83 2.90
N THR A 42 18.85 -4.73 2.05
CA THR A 42 18.62 -4.47 0.61
C THR A 42 17.48 -5.32 0.06
N ILE A 43 16.73 -4.73 -0.87
CA ILE A 43 15.63 -5.37 -1.62
C ILE A 43 16.08 -5.92 -2.99
N GLU A 44 17.31 -5.64 -3.40
CA GLU A 44 17.89 -6.03 -4.69
C GLU A 44 17.70 -7.51 -5.09
N PRO A 45 17.77 -8.51 -4.17
CA PRO A 45 17.53 -9.91 -4.54
C PRO A 45 16.13 -10.20 -5.09
N ILE A 46 15.13 -9.35 -4.78
CA ILE A 46 13.79 -9.47 -5.35
C ILE A 46 13.81 -8.93 -6.79
N TRP A 47 14.37 -7.74 -7.00
CA TRP A 47 14.45 -7.10 -8.30
C TRP A 47 15.26 -7.88 -9.34
N THR A 48 16.32 -8.55 -8.90
CA THR A 48 17.24 -9.33 -9.74
C THR A 48 16.79 -10.78 -9.95
N PHE A 49 15.69 -11.22 -9.34
CA PHE A 49 15.19 -12.58 -9.50
C PHE A 49 14.75 -12.88 -10.94
N GLU A 50 15.02 -14.08 -11.44
CA GLU A 50 14.80 -14.46 -12.84
C GLU A 50 13.36 -14.21 -13.32
N SER A 51 12.35 -14.62 -12.56
CA SER A 51 10.94 -14.37 -12.91
C SER A 51 10.59 -12.87 -12.92
N VAL A 52 11.32 -12.05 -12.17
CA VAL A 52 11.18 -10.58 -12.16
C VAL A 52 11.90 -9.95 -13.34
N GLN A 53 12.90 -10.61 -13.93
CA GLN A 53 13.48 -10.17 -15.20
C GLN A 53 12.49 -10.30 -16.36
N ASN A 54 11.52 -11.22 -16.28
CA ASN A 54 10.50 -11.41 -17.30
C ASN A 54 9.06 -11.30 -16.77
N LEU A 55 8.70 -10.14 -16.21
CA LEU A 55 7.34 -9.81 -15.77
C LEU A 55 6.30 -9.72 -16.91
N LYS A 56 6.69 -10.01 -18.15
CA LYS A 56 5.77 -10.05 -19.30
C LYS A 56 5.29 -11.46 -19.60
N ALA A 57 5.98 -12.48 -19.07
CA ALA A 57 5.72 -13.89 -19.39
C ALA A 57 4.43 -14.46 -18.78
N ASN A 58 4.04 -14.02 -17.59
CA ASN A 58 2.86 -14.56 -16.91
C ASN A 58 2.16 -13.53 -16.02
N ARG A 59 0.86 -13.34 -16.25
CA ARG A 59 0.03 -12.37 -15.52
C ARG A 59 0.00 -12.58 -14.01
N PHE A 60 -0.05 -13.83 -13.54
CA PHE A 60 -0.13 -14.13 -12.11
C PHE A 60 1.23 -14.04 -11.41
N THR A 61 2.32 -14.32 -12.13
CA THR A 61 3.66 -13.99 -11.64
C THR A 61 3.81 -12.49 -11.46
N THR A 62 3.35 -11.68 -12.42
CA THR A 62 3.45 -10.22 -12.34
C THR A 62 2.54 -9.62 -11.28
N TRP A 63 1.29 -10.06 -11.22
CA TRP A 63 0.36 -9.69 -10.15
C TRP A 63 0.95 -9.94 -8.77
N LYS A 64 1.49 -11.14 -8.54
CA LYS A 64 2.09 -11.50 -7.25
C LYS A 64 3.41 -10.82 -6.99
N PHE A 65 4.16 -10.49 -8.03
CA PHE A 65 5.31 -9.60 -7.90
C PHE A 65 4.85 -8.23 -7.39
N CYS A 66 3.81 -7.62 -7.96
CA CYS A 66 3.31 -6.33 -7.48
C CYS A 66 2.86 -6.40 -6.01
N CYS A 67 2.09 -7.42 -5.63
CA CYS A 67 1.70 -7.65 -4.24
C CYS A 67 2.90 -7.81 -3.30
N LEU A 68 3.88 -8.62 -3.69
CA LEU A 68 5.09 -8.85 -2.89
C LEU A 68 5.89 -7.56 -2.75
N MET A 69 6.10 -6.84 -3.85
CA MET A 69 6.82 -5.57 -3.86
C MET A 69 6.15 -4.56 -2.96
N HIS A 70 4.83 -4.39 -3.06
CA HIS A 70 4.08 -3.46 -2.22
C HIS A 70 4.30 -3.77 -0.73
N LYS A 71 4.16 -5.05 -0.35
CA LYS A 71 4.39 -5.48 1.03
C LYS A 71 5.84 -5.30 1.48
N THR A 72 6.83 -5.55 0.61
CA THR A 72 8.25 -5.39 0.96
C THR A 72 8.72 -3.95 0.97
N LEU A 73 8.08 -3.04 0.22
CA LEU A 73 8.34 -1.61 0.33
C LEU A 73 7.67 -1.03 1.58
N HIS A 74 6.53 -1.60 2.00
CA HIS A 74 5.82 -1.21 3.20
C HIS A 74 6.51 -1.70 4.49
N ASP A 75 6.86 -2.98 4.58
CA ASP A 75 7.42 -3.59 5.79
C ASP A 75 8.95 -3.82 5.74
N GLY A 76 9.61 -3.40 4.67
CA GLY A 76 11.04 -3.65 4.46
C GLY A 76 11.96 -2.71 5.25
N PRO A 77 13.28 -2.87 5.12
CA PRO A 77 14.24 -1.93 5.70
C PRO A 77 14.11 -0.55 5.04
N VAL A 78 14.52 0.51 5.74
CA VAL A 78 14.46 1.90 5.25
C VAL A 78 15.08 2.07 3.85
N ASN A 79 16.18 1.36 3.58
CA ASN A 79 16.86 1.40 2.29
C ASN A 79 16.07 0.77 1.12
N ALA A 80 15.00 0.02 1.38
CA ALA A 80 14.24 -0.68 0.34
C ALA A 80 13.63 0.27 -0.68
N LEU A 81 13.10 1.42 -0.25
CA LEU A 81 12.55 2.45 -1.12
C LEU A 81 13.64 3.03 -2.03
N ARG A 82 14.74 3.51 -1.43
CA ARG A 82 15.88 4.09 -2.14
C ARG A 82 16.49 3.11 -3.16
N HIS A 83 16.72 1.86 -2.77
CA HIS A 83 17.29 0.86 -3.68
C HIS A 83 16.31 0.48 -4.81
N SER A 84 15.00 0.56 -4.56
CA SER A 84 13.98 0.28 -5.57
C SER A 84 13.81 1.39 -6.60
N MET A 85 14.24 2.62 -6.30
CA MET A 85 14.25 3.72 -7.27
C MET A 85 15.05 3.40 -8.54
N LEU A 86 16.13 2.62 -8.42
CA LEU A 86 16.92 2.14 -9.57
C LEU A 86 16.09 1.33 -10.58
N TYR A 87 14.96 0.79 -10.15
CA TYR A 87 14.08 -0.05 -10.95
C TYR A 87 12.74 0.64 -11.28
N CYS A 88 12.57 1.94 -10.99
CA CYS A 88 11.31 2.65 -11.21
C CYS A 88 10.87 2.61 -12.69
N GLN A 89 11.82 2.72 -13.62
CA GLN A 89 11.54 2.63 -15.06
C GLN A 89 11.01 1.25 -15.46
N LYS A 90 11.42 0.18 -14.78
CA LYS A 90 10.92 -1.18 -15.02
C LYS A 90 9.44 -1.29 -14.69
N LEU A 91 8.97 -0.63 -13.63
CA LEU A 91 7.54 -0.56 -13.28
C LEU A 91 6.75 0.21 -14.34
N LYS A 92 7.27 1.36 -14.79
CA LYS A 92 6.64 2.17 -15.84
C LYS A 92 6.46 1.38 -17.15
N LEU A 93 7.52 0.69 -17.59
CA LEU A 93 7.48 -0.16 -18.78
C LEU A 93 6.57 -1.39 -18.60
N CYS A 94 6.50 -1.95 -17.39
CA CYS A 94 5.58 -3.04 -17.06
C CYS A 94 4.13 -2.57 -17.14
N ALA A 95 3.81 -1.41 -16.57
CA ALA A 95 2.48 -0.80 -16.65
C ALA A 95 2.05 -0.59 -18.10
N GLN A 96 2.90 0.06 -18.92
CA GLN A 96 2.63 0.30 -20.34
C GLN A 96 2.39 -1.00 -21.12
N TYR A 97 3.20 -2.02 -20.87
CA TYR A 97 3.03 -3.31 -21.52
C TYR A 97 1.67 -3.93 -21.20
N TRP A 98 1.31 -4.02 -19.91
CA TRP A 98 0.05 -4.63 -19.51
C TRP A 98 -1.15 -3.79 -19.93
N SER A 99 -1.08 -2.46 -19.90
CA SER A 99 -2.16 -1.59 -20.42
C SER A 99 -2.51 -1.86 -21.89
N ALA A 100 -1.52 -2.30 -22.70
CA ALA A 100 -1.73 -2.62 -24.11
C ALA A 100 -2.21 -4.07 -24.35
N LYS A 101 -2.36 -4.90 -23.31
CA LYS A 101 -2.78 -6.30 -23.45
C LYS A 101 -4.27 -6.46 -23.24
N ASN A 102 -4.87 -7.24 -24.14
CA ASN A 102 -6.23 -7.74 -23.99
C ASN A 102 -6.23 -9.02 -23.14
N ASP A 103 -5.86 -8.88 -21.87
CA ASP A 103 -5.92 -9.98 -20.87
C ASP A 103 -6.69 -9.52 -19.64
N ALA A 104 -7.52 -10.39 -19.08
CA ALA A 104 -8.39 -10.11 -17.94
C ALA A 104 -7.69 -9.44 -16.75
N MET A 105 -6.45 -9.82 -16.42
CA MET A 105 -5.69 -9.25 -15.30
C MET A 105 -4.93 -7.98 -15.67
N SER A 106 -4.88 -7.61 -16.95
CA SER A 106 -4.10 -6.49 -17.45
C SER A 106 -4.44 -5.17 -16.78
N PRO A 107 -5.72 -4.77 -16.60
CA PRO A 107 -6.06 -3.54 -15.90
C PRO A 107 -5.52 -3.53 -14.46
N CYS A 108 -5.69 -4.64 -13.73
CA CYS A 108 -5.22 -4.79 -12.36
C CYS A 108 -3.69 -4.65 -12.28
N ILE A 109 -2.96 -5.33 -13.17
CA ILE A 109 -1.49 -5.31 -13.17
C ILE A 109 -0.95 -3.93 -13.56
N ALA A 110 -1.54 -3.30 -14.58
CA ALA A 110 -1.12 -1.99 -15.05
C ALA A 110 -1.28 -0.93 -13.95
N TRP A 111 -2.45 -0.88 -13.31
CA TRP A 111 -2.70 0.05 -12.20
C TRP A 111 -1.85 -0.25 -10.98
N TYR A 112 -1.57 -1.51 -10.66
CA TYR A 112 -0.70 -1.83 -9.54
C TYR A 112 0.75 -1.39 -9.79
N CYS A 113 1.26 -1.57 -11.01
CA CYS A 113 2.55 -1.00 -11.38
C CYS A 113 2.57 0.53 -11.26
N LYS A 114 1.47 1.22 -11.60
CA LYS A 114 1.33 2.68 -11.41
C LYS A 114 1.38 3.06 -9.93
N VAL A 115 0.65 2.37 -9.06
CA VAL A 115 0.69 2.58 -7.60
C VAL A 115 2.10 2.38 -7.05
N LEU A 116 2.79 1.32 -7.44
CA LEU A 116 4.18 1.08 -7.00
C LEU A 116 5.12 2.18 -7.49
N TYR A 117 4.92 2.69 -8.71
CA TYR A 117 5.68 3.82 -9.23
C TYR A 117 5.38 5.11 -8.46
N ARG A 118 4.11 5.41 -8.17
CA ARG A 118 3.67 6.54 -7.34
C ARG A 118 4.32 6.49 -5.96
N LYS A 119 4.28 5.33 -5.30
CA LYS A 119 4.94 5.08 -4.01
C LYS A 119 6.41 5.47 -4.06
N LEU A 120 7.15 4.94 -5.04
CA LEU A 120 8.58 5.20 -5.18
C LEU A 120 8.89 6.70 -5.37
N LEU A 121 8.13 7.38 -6.24
CA LEU A 121 8.30 8.83 -6.42
C LEU A 121 7.97 9.62 -5.16
N PHE A 122 6.85 9.31 -4.49
CA PHE A 122 6.44 9.96 -3.25
C PHE A 122 7.54 9.87 -2.19
N HIS A 123 8.13 8.69 -1.98
CA HIS A 123 9.22 8.52 -1.01
C HIS A 123 10.58 9.09 -1.47
N GLN A 124 10.78 9.29 -2.78
CA GLN A 124 11.94 10.04 -3.27
C GLN A 124 11.82 11.52 -2.94
N THR A 125 10.62 12.10 -3.11
CA THR A 125 10.33 13.50 -2.79
C THR A 125 10.29 13.73 -1.27
N TYR A 126 9.65 12.82 -0.53
CA TYR A 126 9.36 12.95 0.89
C TYR A 126 10.06 11.86 1.71
N MET A 127 11.39 11.94 1.78
CA MET A 127 12.26 10.90 2.38
C MET A 127 12.03 10.62 3.88
N HIS A 128 11.29 11.49 4.57
CA HIS A 128 10.93 11.34 5.97
C HIS A 128 9.82 10.31 6.19
N PHE A 129 8.97 10.06 5.17
CA PHE A 129 8.00 8.97 5.22
C PHE A 129 8.71 7.62 5.18
N ALA A 130 8.55 6.85 6.25
CA ALA A 130 8.91 5.44 6.28
C ALA A 130 8.08 4.65 5.26
N GLY A 131 8.52 3.42 4.94
CA GLY A 131 7.84 2.57 3.95
C GLY A 131 6.36 2.32 4.24
N ASN A 132 6.00 2.25 5.53
CA ASN A 132 4.62 2.12 6.01
C ASN A 132 3.91 3.47 6.19
N LEU A 133 4.45 4.58 5.67
CA LEU A 133 3.93 5.94 5.77
C LEU A 133 3.89 6.52 7.20
N GLN A 134 4.53 5.89 8.19
CA GLN A 134 4.75 6.53 9.49
C GLN A 134 5.81 7.63 9.37
N ILE A 135 5.61 8.70 10.13
CA ILE A 135 6.51 9.85 10.25
C ILE A 135 6.44 10.41 11.67
N HIS A 136 7.40 11.26 12.04
CA HIS A 136 7.27 12.09 13.22
C HIS A 136 6.36 13.30 12.92
N TYR A 137 5.47 13.63 13.85
CA TYR A 137 4.46 14.69 13.64
C TYR A 137 5.08 16.05 13.30
N ASP A 138 6.21 16.38 13.93
CA ASP A 138 6.94 17.63 13.70
C ASP A 138 7.43 17.79 12.25
N GLU A 139 7.65 16.69 11.54
CA GLU A 139 8.07 16.70 10.14
C GLU A 139 6.91 17.03 9.18
N LEU A 140 5.67 16.82 9.63
CA LEU A 140 4.45 17.17 8.88
C LEU A 140 4.09 18.66 9.04
N LEU A 141 4.50 19.29 10.14
CA LEU A 141 4.27 20.71 10.43
C LEU A 141 5.05 21.66 9.50
N LEU A 142 6.04 21.15 8.78
CA LEU A 142 6.97 21.92 7.94
C LEU A 142 6.56 21.98 6.45
N ARG A 143 5.28 21.77 6.11
CA ARG A 143 4.91 21.33 4.74
C ARG A 143 3.82 22.16 4.06
N ASP A 144 4.02 22.32 2.74
CA ASP A 144 3.30 23.18 1.79
C ASP A 144 2.12 22.50 1.07
N LEU A 145 1.40 23.22 0.20
CA LEU A 145 0.30 22.69 -0.63
C LEU A 145 0.68 21.41 -1.41
N ASP A 146 1.94 21.32 -1.88
CA ASP A 146 2.39 20.25 -2.77
C ASP A 146 2.26 18.87 -2.14
N ILE A 147 2.60 18.72 -0.84
CA ILE A 147 2.45 17.43 -0.16
C ILE A 147 0.98 17.02 -0.04
N CYS A 148 0.06 17.98 0.12
CA CYS A 148 -1.37 17.70 0.20
C CYS A 148 -1.87 17.12 -1.12
N LEU A 149 -1.46 17.74 -2.23
CA LEU A 149 -1.77 17.27 -3.58
C LEU A 149 -1.18 15.87 -3.83
N ASP A 150 0.07 15.65 -3.47
CA ASP A 150 0.74 14.35 -3.67
C ASP A 150 0.15 13.24 -2.79
N LEU A 151 -0.30 13.56 -1.57
CA LEU A 151 -1.04 12.62 -0.71
C LEU A 151 -2.39 12.26 -1.32
N PHE A 152 -3.13 13.23 -1.86
CA PHE A 152 -4.41 12.98 -2.54
C PHE A 152 -4.22 12.12 -3.78
N ASP A 153 -3.25 12.46 -4.63
CA ASP A 153 -2.88 11.69 -5.82
C ASP A 153 -2.58 10.22 -5.47
N TYR A 154 -1.81 9.99 -4.40
CA TYR A 154 -1.46 8.65 -3.97
C TYR A 154 -2.68 7.90 -3.41
N LEU A 155 -3.50 8.56 -2.59
CA LEU A 155 -4.72 7.97 -2.03
C LEU A 155 -5.73 7.60 -3.13
N GLU A 156 -5.92 8.47 -4.12
CA GLU A 156 -6.77 8.22 -5.29
C GLU A 156 -6.24 7.08 -6.17
N ASP A 157 -4.92 7.00 -6.39
CA ASP A 157 -4.30 5.90 -7.15
C ASP A 157 -4.54 4.54 -6.46
N LEU A 158 -4.49 4.49 -5.12
CA LEU A 158 -4.83 3.30 -4.32
C LEU A 158 -6.33 2.96 -4.40
N LEU A 159 -7.20 3.97 -4.28
CA LEU A 159 -8.64 3.81 -4.42
C LEU A 159 -9.03 3.35 -5.83
N HIS A 160 -8.33 3.81 -6.86
CA HIS A 160 -8.54 3.33 -8.22
C HIS A 160 -8.11 1.86 -8.37
N LEU A 161 -6.96 1.48 -7.82
CA LEU A 161 -6.50 0.10 -7.86
C LEU A 161 -7.51 -0.86 -7.21
N GLN A 162 -8.07 -0.54 -6.04
CA GLN A 162 -9.09 -1.40 -5.42
C GLN A 162 -10.34 -1.52 -6.29
N ARG A 163 -10.81 -0.44 -6.93
CA ARG A 163 -11.96 -0.49 -7.85
C ARG A 163 -11.71 -1.45 -9.01
N VAL A 164 -10.52 -1.36 -9.62
CA VAL A 164 -10.15 -2.24 -10.74
C VAL A 164 -10.08 -3.70 -10.30
N ILE A 165 -9.61 -3.98 -9.08
CA ILE A 165 -9.60 -5.33 -8.50
C ILE A 165 -11.02 -5.87 -8.31
N PHE A 166 -11.92 -5.07 -7.74
CA PHE A 166 -13.32 -5.49 -7.52
C PHE A 166 -14.07 -5.67 -8.83
N ALA A 167 -13.94 -4.73 -9.77
CA ALA A 167 -14.53 -4.85 -11.11
C ALA A 167 -14.01 -6.12 -11.82
N ASN A 168 -12.72 -6.45 -11.70
CA ASN A 168 -12.18 -7.68 -12.24
C ASN A 168 -12.84 -8.92 -11.62
N MET A 169 -13.04 -8.94 -10.31
CA MET A 169 -13.69 -10.06 -9.64
C MET A 169 -15.16 -10.19 -10.04
N GLU A 170 -15.90 -9.08 -10.08
CA GLU A 170 -17.31 -9.04 -10.46
C GLU A 170 -17.52 -9.51 -11.91
N GLN A 171 -16.79 -8.91 -12.86
CA GLN A 171 -16.86 -9.25 -14.29
C GLN A 171 -16.59 -10.75 -14.55
N HIS A 172 -15.70 -11.37 -13.76
CA HIS A 172 -15.33 -12.77 -13.91
C HIS A 172 -16.00 -13.70 -12.89
N GLN A 173 -17.00 -13.20 -12.15
CA GLN A 173 -17.77 -13.94 -11.14
C GLN A 173 -16.89 -14.68 -10.12
N ILE A 174 -15.81 -14.03 -9.68
CA ILE A 174 -14.83 -14.61 -8.77
C ILE A 174 -15.30 -14.41 -7.32
N LEU A 175 -15.67 -15.50 -6.67
CA LEU A 175 -16.02 -15.49 -5.26
C LEU A 175 -14.82 -15.10 -4.39
N ALA A 176 -15.04 -14.17 -3.46
CA ALA A 176 -14.01 -13.64 -2.56
C ALA A 176 -13.31 -14.74 -1.72
N ALA A 177 -14.08 -15.73 -1.24
CA ALA A 177 -13.57 -16.85 -0.44
C ALA A 177 -12.75 -17.89 -1.25
N SER A 178 -12.85 -17.88 -2.58
CA SER A 178 -12.15 -18.82 -3.45
C SER A 178 -10.64 -18.57 -3.47
N LYS A 179 -9.85 -19.54 -3.95
CA LYS A 179 -8.40 -19.33 -4.15
C LYS A 179 -8.12 -18.15 -5.10
N LYS A 180 -8.88 -18.01 -6.17
CA LYS A 180 -8.73 -16.91 -7.14
C LYS A 180 -9.08 -15.56 -6.52
N GLY A 181 -10.13 -15.51 -5.69
CA GLY A 181 -10.51 -14.33 -4.92
C GLY A 181 -9.40 -13.92 -3.96
N LYS A 182 -8.93 -14.85 -3.12
CA LYS A 182 -7.81 -14.62 -2.19
C LYS A 182 -6.52 -14.19 -2.89
N CYS A 183 -6.25 -14.66 -4.10
CA CYS A 183 -5.10 -14.23 -4.91
C CYS A 183 -5.14 -12.72 -5.22
N ARG A 184 -6.32 -12.19 -5.54
CA ARG A 184 -6.55 -10.77 -5.84
C ARG A 184 -6.63 -9.93 -4.56
N LEU A 185 -7.39 -10.41 -3.58
CA LEU A 185 -7.62 -9.70 -2.33
C LEU A 185 -6.39 -9.62 -1.42
N ALA A 186 -5.35 -10.43 -1.66
CA ALA A 186 -4.08 -10.36 -0.92
C ALA A 186 -3.43 -8.96 -0.97
N SER A 187 -3.69 -8.18 -2.02
CA SER A 187 -3.21 -6.79 -2.15
C SER A 187 -3.89 -5.81 -1.19
N LEU A 188 -5.13 -6.08 -0.79
CA LEU A 188 -5.94 -5.14 -0.02
C LEU A 188 -5.39 -4.89 1.38
N VAL A 189 -4.70 -5.87 1.96
CA VAL A 189 -4.06 -5.71 3.28
C VAL A 189 -3.14 -4.49 3.31
N THR A 190 -2.28 -4.33 2.30
CA THR A 190 -1.36 -3.18 2.22
C THR A 190 -2.08 -1.92 1.75
N ILE A 191 -3.02 -2.04 0.80
CA ILE A 191 -3.80 -0.89 0.31
C ILE A 191 -4.59 -0.24 1.46
N ILE A 192 -5.26 -1.02 2.31
CA ILE A 192 -6.03 -0.51 3.45
C ILE A 192 -5.11 0.18 4.47
N ALA A 193 -3.96 -0.42 4.77
CA ALA A 193 -2.99 0.16 5.69
C ALA A 193 -2.47 1.52 5.20
N GLU A 194 -2.10 1.61 3.92
CA GLU A 194 -1.62 2.87 3.33
C GLU A 194 -2.73 3.92 3.19
N CYS A 195 -3.92 3.52 2.72
CA CYS A 195 -5.06 4.44 2.63
C CYS A 195 -5.40 5.07 3.98
N ASN A 196 -5.32 4.29 5.07
CA ASN A 196 -5.55 4.79 6.41
C ASN A 196 -4.57 5.91 6.77
N LEU A 197 -3.27 5.68 6.62
CA LEU A 197 -2.26 6.68 7.00
C LEU A 197 -2.27 7.89 6.07
N LEU A 198 -2.45 7.70 4.76
CA LEU A 198 -2.61 8.82 3.82
C LEU A 198 -3.82 9.70 4.20
N TYR A 199 -4.94 9.09 4.60
CA TYR A 199 -6.11 9.82 5.07
C TYR A 199 -5.83 10.61 6.36
N GLN A 200 -5.15 10.02 7.35
CA GLN A 200 -4.79 10.72 8.58
C GLN A 200 -3.84 11.90 8.34
N HIS A 201 -2.83 11.70 7.48
CA HIS A 201 -1.90 12.76 7.08
C HIS A 201 -2.61 13.87 6.31
N SER A 202 -3.53 13.50 5.42
CA SER A 202 -4.37 14.43 4.67
C SER A 202 -5.18 15.34 5.59
N ILE A 203 -5.83 14.79 6.62
CA ILE A 203 -6.58 15.59 7.61
C ILE A 203 -5.65 16.56 8.33
N THR A 204 -4.50 16.05 8.79
CA THR A 204 -3.55 16.86 9.55
C THR A 204 -3.04 18.03 8.70
N ILE A 205 -2.64 17.78 7.45
CA ILE A 205 -2.18 18.85 6.55
C ILE A 205 -3.31 19.82 6.19
N LEU A 206 -4.52 19.33 5.89
CA LEU A 206 -5.66 20.20 5.61
C LEU A 206 -5.97 21.15 6.78
N ARG A 207 -5.91 20.66 8.02
CA ARG A 207 -6.08 21.49 9.22
C ARG A 207 -5.00 22.58 9.31
N LEU A 208 -3.75 22.26 8.98
CA LEU A 208 -2.66 23.23 8.95
C LEU A 208 -2.86 24.27 7.84
N LEU A 209 -3.26 23.84 6.64
CA LEU A 209 -3.55 24.74 5.52
C LEU A 209 -4.73 25.67 5.84
N HIS A 210 -5.74 25.20 6.58
CA HIS A 210 -6.84 26.03 7.10
C HIS A 210 -6.42 27.17 8.01
N LEU A 211 -5.23 27.10 8.63
CA LEU A 211 -4.67 28.20 9.41
C LEU A 211 -3.89 29.21 8.56
N GLN A 212 -3.48 28.84 7.34
CA GLN A 212 -2.54 29.60 6.53
C GLN A 212 -3.18 30.25 5.30
N LEU A 213 -4.21 29.63 4.72
CA LEU A 213 -4.79 30.03 3.44
C LEU A 213 -6.20 30.62 3.61
N SER A 214 -6.63 31.40 2.62
CA SER A 214 -7.99 31.94 2.60
C SER A 214 -9.03 30.83 2.36
N PRO A 215 -10.30 31.02 2.76
CA PRO A 215 -11.36 30.05 2.48
C PRO A 215 -11.52 29.73 0.98
N GLU A 216 -11.25 30.70 0.11
CA GLU A 216 -11.33 30.53 -1.35
C GLU A 216 -10.23 29.58 -1.86
N ASP A 217 -8.99 29.76 -1.39
CA ASP A 217 -7.83 28.94 -1.80
C ASP A 217 -7.95 27.47 -1.34
N ILE A 218 -8.56 27.23 -0.18
CA ILE A 218 -8.71 25.88 0.39
C ILE A 218 -9.92 25.14 -0.18
N SER A 219 -10.93 25.87 -0.68
CA SER A 219 -12.20 25.29 -1.13
C SER A 219 -12.00 24.11 -2.10
N GLY A 220 -11.03 24.20 -3.01
CA GLY A 220 -10.69 23.13 -3.94
C GLY A 220 -10.12 21.88 -3.25
N PHE A 221 -9.26 22.07 -2.25
CA PHE A 221 -8.69 20.99 -1.44
C PHE A 221 -9.77 20.28 -0.62
N SER A 222 -10.64 21.04 0.05
CA SER A 222 -11.74 20.47 0.83
C SER A 222 -12.67 19.66 -0.07
N LYS A 223 -13.07 20.20 -1.24
CA LYS A 223 -13.94 19.47 -2.18
C LYS A 223 -13.31 18.16 -2.66
N ARG A 224 -12.03 18.18 -3.05
CA ARG A 224 -11.32 16.96 -3.49
C ARG A 224 -11.22 15.94 -2.36
N PHE A 225 -10.92 16.39 -1.15
CA PHE A 225 -10.86 15.52 0.02
C PHE A 225 -12.23 14.90 0.37
N ASP A 226 -13.33 15.66 0.23
CA ASP A 226 -14.68 15.14 0.43
C ASP A 226 -15.02 14.00 -0.54
N GLU A 227 -14.59 14.10 -1.79
CA GLU A 227 -14.76 13.05 -2.81
C GLU A 227 -13.96 11.79 -2.44
N ILE A 228 -12.68 11.97 -2.08
CA ILE A 228 -11.80 10.90 -1.60
C ILE A 228 -12.38 10.22 -0.35
N PHE A 229 -12.89 10.99 0.61
CA PHE A 229 -13.48 10.47 1.85
C PHE A 229 -14.69 9.57 1.57
N LYS A 230 -15.58 9.99 0.67
CA LYS A 230 -16.75 9.19 0.27
C LYS A 230 -16.33 7.87 -0.37
N GLU A 231 -15.36 7.91 -1.28
CA GLU A 231 -14.85 6.69 -1.92
C GLU A 231 -14.17 5.75 -0.92
N LEU A 232 -13.37 6.29 0.01
CA LEU A 232 -12.69 5.52 1.03
C LEU A 232 -13.67 4.85 2.00
N LYS A 233 -14.74 5.55 2.37
CA LYS A 233 -15.82 5.01 3.21
C LYS A 233 -16.51 3.84 2.53
N LEU A 234 -16.91 3.99 1.26
CA LEU A 234 -17.51 2.91 0.48
C LEU A 234 -16.56 1.71 0.34
N PHE A 235 -15.26 1.97 0.13
CA PHE A 235 -14.26 0.91 0.08
C PHE A 235 -14.21 0.11 1.39
N TYR A 236 -14.07 0.77 2.53
CA TYR A 236 -13.99 0.07 3.83
C TYR A 236 -15.30 -0.64 4.21
N GLU A 237 -16.45 -0.05 3.90
CA GLU A 237 -17.75 -0.72 4.07
C GLU A 237 -17.83 -1.99 3.23
N HIS A 238 -17.46 -1.92 1.95
CA HIS A 238 -17.46 -3.08 1.05
C HIS A 238 -16.51 -4.20 1.53
N VAL A 239 -15.31 -3.86 2.01
CA VAL A 239 -14.38 -4.86 2.56
C VAL A 239 -14.96 -5.54 3.81
N ARG A 240 -15.70 -4.81 4.66
CA ARG A 240 -16.37 -5.39 5.84
C ARG A 240 -17.47 -6.37 5.47
N THR A 241 -18.25 -6.10 4.41
CA THR A 241 -19.33 -7.01 4.00
C THR A 241 -18.82 -8.36 3.51
N MET A 242 -17.56 -8.45 3.07
CA MET A 242 -16.98 -9.72 2.61
C MET A 242 -16.81 -10.77 3.72
N GLN A 243 -16.79 -10.36 5.00
CA GLN A 243 -16.62 -11.23 6.17
C GLN A 243 -15.50 -12.29 6.02
N LEU A 244 -14.41 -11.92 5.34
CA LEU A 244 -13.28 -12.82 5.15
C LEU A 244 -12.43 -12.86 6.41
N PRO A 245 -11.78 -14.00 6.71
CA PRO A 245 -10.67 -14.04 7.64
C PRO A 245 -9.47 -13.34 6.97
N TRP A 246 -9.50 -12.01 6.97
CA TRP A 246 -8.29 -11.22 6.89
C TRP A 246 -7.39 -11.70 8.02
N ASN A 247 -6.10 -11.94 7.77
CA ASN A 247 -5.19 -12.42 8.81
C ASN A 247 -5.40 -11.60 10.09
N ASP A 248 -5.29 -12.22 11.27
CA ASP A 248 -5.66 -11.69 12.61
C ASP A 248 -5.08 -10.31 12.99
N PHE A 249 -4.27 -9.69 12.12
CA PHE A 249 -3.60 -8.40 12.27
C PHE A 249 -4.17 -7.26 11.39
N LEU A 250 -5.15 -7.51 10.52
CA LEU A 250 -5.77 -6.44 9.72
C LEU A 250 -7.07 -5.96 10.35
N GLU A 251 -7.00 -4.83 11.05
CA GLU A 251 -8.19 -4.09 11.47
C GLU A 251 -8.62 -3.11 10.38
N ILE A 252 -9.88 -3.18 9.95
CA ILE A 252 -10.42 -2.27 8.91
C ILE A 252 -10.76 -0.92 9.57
N PRO A 253 -10.08 0.19 9.23
CA PRO A 253 -10.22 1.47 9.93
C PRO A 253 -11.66 2.00 9.89
N LYS A 254 -12.22 2.32 11.06
CA LYS A 254 -13.56 2.91 11.18
C LYS A 254 -13.47 4.40 10.87
N LEU A 255 -14.09 4.81 9.77
CA LEU A 255 -14.23 6.22 9.43
C LEU A 255 -15.45 6.82 10.14
N PRO A 256 -15.40 8.11 10.52
CA PRO A 256 -16.53 8.78 11.13
C PRO A 256 -17.73 8.85 10.16
N VAL A 257 -18.94 9.05 10.71
CA VAL A 257 -20.17 9.10 9.92
C VAL A 257 -20.13 10.28 8.95
N MET A 258 -19.70 11.44 9.45
CA MET A 258 -19.42 12.65 8.68
C MET A 258 -17.92 12.88 8.64
N GLN A 259 -17.45 13.59 7.62
CA GLN A 259 -16.07 14.03 7.55
C GLN A 259 -15.69 14.81 8.82
N PRO A 260 -14.49 14.60 9.38
CA PRO A 260 -14.03 15.37 10.52
C PRO A 260 -14.14 16.87 10.23
N ASN A 261 -14.60 17.63 11.22
CA ASN A 261 -14.57 19.07 11.11
C ASN A 261 -13.10 19.52 11.02
N LEU A 262 -12.74 20.10 9.86
CA LEU A 262 -11.39 20.57 9.57
C LEU A 262 -11.06 21.87 10.34
N TYR A 263 -12.07 22.51 10.93
CA TYR A 263 -11.93 23.74 11.72
C TYR A 263 -11.72 23.49 13.22
N THR A 264 -12.02 22.28 13.71
CA THR A 264 -11.87 21.94 15.14
C THR A 264 -10.63 21.07 15.36
N PHE A 265 -9.62 21.62 16.04
CA PHE A 265 -8.55 20.87 16.70
C PHE A 265 -9.08 20.21 17.99
N THR A 266 -10.20 19.51 17.92
CA THR A 266 -10.59 18.65 19.05
C THR A 266 -9.78 17.37 18.96
N GLU A 267 -8.77 17.33 19.83
CA GLU A 267 -8.11 16.16 20.43
C GLU A 267 -8.26 14.86 19.64
N ILE A 268 -7.15 14.41 19.05
CA ILE A 268 -6.94 13.00 18.76
C ILE A 268 -7.14 12.29 20.09
N GLN A 269 -8.31 11.68 20.28
CA GLN A 269 -8.54 10.76 21.39
C GLN A 269 -7.58 9.60 21.18
N GLN A 270 -6.39 9.71 21.77
CA GLN A 270 -5.69 8.55 22.27
C GLN A 270 -6.67 7.90 23.23
N GLU A 271 -7.28 6.78 22.84
CA GLU A 271 -7.89 5.90 23.84
C GLU A 271 -6.79 5.63 24.88
N PRO A 272 -7.02 5.94 26.17
CA PRO A 272 -6.05 5.61 27.19
C PRO A 272 -5.86 4.09 27.15
N SER A 273 -4.65 3.65 26.81
CA SER A 273 -4.25 2.27 27.03
C SER A 273 -4.51 1.97 28.50
N ALA A 274 -5.34 0.97 28.76
CA ALA A 274 -5.62 0.52 30.12
C ALA A 274 -4.28 0.32 30.87
N PRO A 275 -4.14 0.84 32.10
CA PRO A 275 -2.93 0.61 32.87
C PRO A 275 -2.77 -0.90 33.09
N MET A 276 -1.56 -1.38 32.81
CA MET A 276 -1.13 -2.72 33.21
C MET A 276 -1.31 -2.83 34.71
N ILE A 277 -2.23 -3.68 35.16
CA ILE A 277 -2.29 -4.11 36.56
C ILE A 277 -1.09 -5.01 36.77
N CYS A 278 0.04 -4.40 37.12
CA CYS A 278 1.02 -5.03 37.99
C CYS A 278 0.91 -4.32 39.35
N ASP A 279 0.94 -5.14 40.38
CA ASP A 279 1.03 -4.79 41.80
C ASP A 279 -0.30 -4.64 42.53
N LEU A 280 -0.92 -5.78 42.84
CA LEU A 280 -1.52 -6.03 44.16
C LEU A 280 -1.25 -7.50 44.57
N GLU A 281 -0.31 -7.62 45.53
CA GLU A 281 0.00 -8.73 46.44
C GLU A 281 0.62 -10.03 45.90
#